data_AF-A0AA96VRB4-F1
#
_entry.id   AF-A0AA96VRB4-F1
#
_cell.length_a   1.000
_cell.length_b   1.000
_cell.length_c   1.000
_cell.angle_alpha   90.00
_cell.angle_beta   90.00
_cell.angle_gamma   90.00
#
_symmetry.space_group_name_H-M   'P 1'
#
loop_
_entity.id
_entity.type
_entity.pdbx_description
1 polymer ?
#
loop_
_entity_poly.entity_id
_entity_poly.type
_entity_poly.pdbx_seq_one_letter_code
_entity_poly.pdbx_strand_id
1 'polypeptide(L)'
;MLKSKKVRACLMEDSVFDQSIVGIFPKKSSDLLFILALLNSAIVNEIIHSINPTVNNSANYLKRIPIPKINEIDRQQLNKLVLGIVDNHEDNQRELDELFDRLYAKLS
;
A
#
# COMPACT_ATOMS: atom_id res chain seq x y z
N MET A 1 -2.78 -12.80 -20.42
CA MET A 1 -3.19 -12.90 -19.01
C MET A 1 -4.02 -11.68 -18.65
N LEU A 2 -5.34 -11.84 -18.50
CA LEU A 2 -6.23 -10.76 -18.04
C LEU A 2 -5.96 -10.55 -16.54
N LYS A 3 -5.30 -9.45 -16.18
CA LYS A 3 -4.90 -9.16 -14.79
C LYS A 3 -5.97 -8.35 -14.07
N SER A 4 -6.04 -8.54 -12.75
CA SER A 4 -6.86 -7.76 -11.81
C SER A 4 -6.74 -6.26 -12.07
N LYS A 5 -7.86 -5.54 -12.06
CA LYS A 5 -7.87 -4.07 -12.11
C LYS A 5 -7.13 -3.48 -10.90
N LYS A 6 -7.31 -4.07 -9.72
CA LYS A 6 -6.71 -3.58 -8.48
C LYS A 6 -5.27 -4.05 -8.30
N VAL A 7 -4.42 -3.15 -7.86
CA VAL A 7 -3.09 -3.45 -7.33
C VAL A 7 -3.25 -4.01 -5.92
N ARG A 8 -2.46 -5.03 -5.61
CA ARG A 8 -2.35 -5.61 -4.28
C ARG A 8 -0.89 -5.81 -3.97
N ALA A 9 -0.51 -5.50 -2.73
CA ALA A 9 0.80 -5.81 -2.19
C ALA A 9 0.65 -6.89 -1.10
N CYS A 10 1.64 -7.76 -1.00
CA CYS A 10 1.72 -8.77 0.06
C CYS A 10 3.12 -8.76 0.67
N LEU A 11 3.22 -9.31 1.88
CA LEU A 11 4.50 -9.67 2.47
C LEU A 11 4.99 -10.98 1.84
N MET A 12 6.30 -11.12 1.72
CA MET A 12 6.94 -12.34 1.29
C MET A 12 8.04 -12.69 2.29
N GLU A 13 8.03 -13.93 2.76
CA GLU A 13 9.01 -14.49 3.71
C GLU A 13 9.37 -15.90 3.24
N ASP A 14 10.65 -16.27 3.36
CA ASP A 14 11.22 -17.58 2.98
C ASP A 14 10.76 -18.11 1.61
N SER A 15 10.59 -17.20 0.65
CA SER A 15 10.00 -17.48 -0.66
C SER A 15 10.85 -16.94 -1.80
N VAL A 16 10.80 -17.63 -2.95
CA VAL A 16 11.39 -17.16 -4.20
C VAL A 16 10.28 -16.58 -5.09
N PHE A 17 10.55 -15.46 -5.75
CA PHE A 17 9.66 -14.88 -6.77
C PHE A 17 10.39 -14.67 -8.09
N ASP A 18 9.63 -14.67 -9.19
CA ASP A 18 10.17 -14.45 -10.54
C ASP A 18 10.00 -13.00 -11.01
N GLN A 19 10.41 -12.73 -12.24
CA GLN A 19 10.39 -11.40 -12.84
C GLN A 19 8.97 -10.87 -13.15
N SER A 20 7.90 -11.63 -12.85
CA SER A 20 6.53 -11.25 -13.14
C SER A 20 5.89 -10.34 -12.08
N ILE A 21 6.53 -10.20 -10.91
CA ILE A 21 6.08 -9.33 -9.80
C ILE A 21 7.07 -8.19 -9.54
N VAL A 22 6.57 -7.11 -8.94
CA VAL A 22 7.39 -5.96 -8.54
C VAL A 22 7.78 -6.11 -7.08
N GLY A 23 9.07 -6.29 -6.82
CA GLY A 23 9.64 -6.24 -5.47
C GLY A 23 9.79 -4.81 -4.97
N ILE A 24 9.36 -4.54 -3.74
CA ILE A 24 9.45 -3.23 -3.09
C ILE A 24 10.21 -3.40 -1.78
N PHE A 25 11.33 -2.68 -1.67
CA PHE A 25 12.25 -2.78 -0.53
C PHE A 25 12.32 -1.44 0.18
N PRO A 26 11.77 -1.32 1.40
CA PRO A 26 11.85 -0.08 2.16
C PRO A 26 13.30 0.22 2.53
N LYS A 27 13.69 1.50 2.51
CA LYS A 27 15.02 1.93 2.99
C LYS A 27 15.20 1.74 4.50
N LYS A 28 14.10 1.83 5.25
CA LYS A 28 14.03 1.61 6.70
C LYS A 28 13.00 0.54 6.99
N SER A 29 13.34 -0.46 7.80
CA SER A 29 12.41 -1.53 8.19
C SER A 29 11.10 -0.98 8.79
N SER A 30 11.18 0.15 9.50
CA SER A 30 10.02 0.84 10.08
C SER A 30 8.96 1.30 9.08
N ASP A 31 9.28 1.35 7.79
CA ASP A 31 8.35 1.76 6.74
C ASP A 31 7.67 0.57 6.04
N LEU A 32 8.01 -0.68 6.39
CA LEU A 32 7.44 -1.87 5.76
C LEU A 32 5.90 -1.89 5.87
N LEU A 33 5.37 -1.79 7.08
CA LEU A 33 3.92 -1.80 7.31
C LEU A 33 3.23 -0.61 6.67
N PHE A 34 3.86 0.57 6.70
CA PHE A 34 3.34 1.76 6.04
C PHE A 34 3.21 1.57 4.53
N ILE A 35 4.25 1.06 3.86
CA ILE A 35 4.24 0.81 2.42
C ILE A 35 3.22 -0.28 2.06
N LEU A 36 3.16 -1.36 2.85
CA LEU A 36 2.19 -2.44 2.66
C LEU A 36 0.76 -1.91 2.73
N ALA A 37 0.46 -1.11 3.75
CA ALA A 37 -0.83 -0.48 3.95
C ALA A 37 -1.18 0.48 2.81
N LEU A 38 -0.22 1.34 2.44
CA LEU A 38 -0.37 2.34 1.40
C LEU A 38 -0.79 1.69 0.08
N LEU A 39 -0.06 0.66 -0.36
CA LEU A 39 -0.31 -0.01 -1.63
C LEU A 39 -1.59 -0.84 -1.68
N ASN A 40 -2.16 -1.16 -0.51
CA ASN A 40 -3.45 -1.85 -0.40
C ASN A 40 -4.61 -0.90 -0.08
N SER A 41 -4.38 0.40 0.06
CA SER A 41 -5.45 1.38 0.28
C SER A 41 -6.31 1.60 -0.97
N ALA A 42 -7.57 1.99 -0.75
CA ALA A 42 -8.49 2.35 -1.83
C ALA A 42 -7.97 3.56 -2.65
N ILE A 43 -7.51 4.62 -1.97
CA ILE A 43 -7.04 5.84 -2.64
C ILE A 43 -5.83 5.60 -3.54
N VAL A 44 -4.89 4.72 -3.15
CA VAL A 44 -3.73 4.40 -3.99
C VAL A 44 -4.13 3.60 -5.22
N ASN A 45 -5.13 2.72 -5.10
CA ASN A 45 -5.71 2.07 -6.27
C ASN A 45 -6.24 3.13 -7.25
N GLU A 46 -7.02 4.11 -6.80
CA GLU A 46 -7.53 5.18 -7.67
C GLU A 46 -6.41 6.04 -8.29
N ILE A 47 -5.37 6.38 -7.51
CA ILE A 47 -4.20 7.11 -7.99
C ILE A 47 -3.48 6.32 -9.10
N ILE A 48 -3.23 5.03 -8.91
CA ILE A 48 -2.53 4.20 -9.91
C ILE A 48 -3.34 4.13 -11.21
N HIS A 49 -4.67 3.95 -11.12
CA HIS A 49 -5.54 3.93 -12.31
C HIS A 49 -5.58 5.28 -13.03
N SER A 50 -5.45 6.38 -12.30
CA SER A 50 -5.36 7.72 -12.87
C SER A 50 -4.01 7.96 -13.57
N ILE A 51 -2.93 7.42 -13.01
CA ILE A 51 -1.57 7.52 -13.57
C ILE A 51 -1.41 6.63 -14.81
N ASN A 52 -1.98 5.42 -14.75
CA ASN A 52 -1.93 4.44 -15.81
C ASN A 52 -3.26 3.66 -15.86
N PRO A 53 -4.15 3.97 -16.81
CA PRO A 53 -5.42 3.25 -16.95
C PRO A 53 -5.22 1.81 -17.49
N THR A 54 -4.00 1.45 -17.89
CA THR A 54 -3.67 0.10 -18.36
C THR A 54 -3.29 -0.82 -17.19
N VAL A 55 -3.40 -2.13 -17.42
CA VAL A 55 -3.17 -3.19 -16.44
C VAL A 55 -1.68 -3.40 -16.07
N ASN A 56 -0.79 -2.51 -16.52
CA ASN A 56 0.66 -2.65 -16.33
C ASN A 56 1.12 -1.90 -15.07
N ASN A 57 1.20 -2.60 -13.94
CA ASN A 57 1.68 -2.06 -12.66
C ASN A 57 3.21 -2.13 -12.52
N SER A 58 3.94 -1.71 -13.56
CA SER A 58 5.41 -1.66 -13.50
C SER A 58 5.89 -0.78 -12.33
N ALA A 59 7.10 -1.06 -11.83
CA ALA A 59 7.69 -0.31 -10.72
C ALA A 59 7.76 1.21 -10.98
N ASN A 60 7.84 1.63 -12.23
CA ASN A 60 7.90 3.04 -12.61
C ASN A 60 6.60 3.81 -12.32
N TYR A 61 5.44 3.13 -12.34
CA TYR A 61 4.18 3.77 -11.97
C TYR A 61 4.03 3.88 -10.46
N LEU A 62 4.46 2.87 -9.70
CA LEU A 62 4.44 2.91 -8.23
C LEU A 62 5.29 4.05 -7.66
N LYS A 63 6.43 4.36 -8.29
CA LYS A 63 7.28 5.50 -7.92
C LYS A 63 6.60 6.87 -8.02
N ARG A 64 5.49 6.96 -8.77
CA ARG A 64 4.74 8.22 -8.96
C ARG A 64 3.62 8.40 -7.93
N ILE A 65 3.40 7.42 -7.05
CA ILE A 65 2.43 7.54 -5.95
C ILE A 65 2.97 8.59 -4.96
N PRO A 66 2.21 9.66 -4.66
CA PRO A 66 2.62 10.62 -3.64
C PRO A 66 2.63 9.94 -2.28
N ILE A 67 3.70 10.11 -1.51
CA ILE A 67 3.81 9.55 -0.16
C ILE A 67 3.37 10.61 0.85
N PRO A 68 2.24 10.43 1.55
CA PRO A 68 1.81 11.38 2.56
C PRO A 68 2.74 11.35 3.78
N LYS A 69 2.89 12.50 4.44
CA LYS A 69 3.56 12.57 5.74
C LYS A 69 2.65 11.99 6.81
N ILE A 70 3.22 11.17 7.69
CA ILE A 70 2.52 10.55 8.81
C ILE A 70 3.22 10.93 10.12
N ASN A 71 2.45 11.29 11.15
CA ASN A 71 2.98 11.53 12.49
C ASN A 71 3.04 10.22 13.29
N GLU A 72 3.65 10.25 14.47
CA GLU A 72 3.83 9.05 15.29
C GLU A 72 2.51 8.42 15.76
N ILE A 73 1.49 9.23 16.06
CA ILE A 73 0.18 8.74 16.52
C ILE A 73 -0.52 7.97 15.39
N ASP A 74 -0.61 8.60 14.21
CA ASP A 74 -1.20 7.99 13.01
C ASP A 74 -0.40 6.74 12.60
N ARG A 75 0.94 6.74 12.78
CA ARG A 75 1.80 5.57 12.49
C ARG A 75 1.54 4.41 13.45
N GLN A 76 1.36 4.67 14.74
CA GLN A 76 1.00 3.64 15.70
C GLN A 76 -0.38 3.04 15.39
N GLN A 77 -1.36 3.89 15.06
CA GLN A 77 -2.68 3.45 14.63
C GLN A 77 -2.59 2.59 13.36
N LEU A 78 -1.86 3.04 12.34
CA LEU A 78 -1.65 2.30 11.10
C LEU A 78 -1.06 0.92 11.37
N ASN A 79 0.01 0.86 12.17
CA ASN A 79 0.66 -0.42 12.48
C ASN A 79 -0.31 -1.38 13.18
N LYS A 80 -1.12 -0.89 14.13
CA LYS A 80 -2.14 -1.70 14.80
C LYS A 80 -3.17 -2.25 13.80
N LEU A 81 -3.70 -1.41 12.92
CA LEU A 81 -4.70 -1.82 11.93
C LEU A 81 -4.13 -2.89 10.98
N VAL A 82 -2.93 -2.66 10.46
CA VAL A 82 -2.27 -3.56 9.51
C VAL A 82 -1.95 -4.91 10.14
N LEU A 83 -1.38 -4.92 11.36
CA LEU A 83 -1.12 -6.17 12.08
C LEU A 83 -2.42 -6.91 12.41
N GLY A 84 -3.49 -6.19 12.77
CA GLY A 84 -4.82 -6.78 12.92
C GLY A 84 -5.31 -7.49 11.65
N ILE A 85 -5.07 -6.91 10.47
CA ILE A 85 -5.45 -7.53 9.18
C ILE A 85 -4.57 -8.76 8.88
N VAL A 86 -3.25 -8.62 9.04
CA VAL A 86 -2.27 -9.64 8.62
C VAL A 86 -2.25 -10.83 9.58
N ASP A 87 -2.21 -10.57 10.89
CA ASP A 87 -1.98 -11.60 11.91
C ASP A 87 -3.29 -12.12 12.52
N ASN A 88 -4.29 -11.25 12.67
CA ASN A 88 -5.54 -11.57 13.38
C ASN A 88 -6.76 -11.71 12.47
N HIS A 89 -6.63 -11.48 11.16
CA HIS A 89 -7.72 -11.47 10.18
C HIS A 89 -8.89 -10.53 10.55
N GLU A 90 -8.59 -9.42 11.21
CA GLU A 90 -9.56 -8.38 11.57
C GLU A 90 -10.03 -7.60 10.33
N ASP A 91 -11.31 -7.19 10.31
CA ASP A 91 -11.88 -6.35 9.26
C ASP A 91 -11.57 -4.85 9.50
N ASN A 92 -10.28 -4.51 9.46
CA ASN A 92 -9.79 -3.15 9.68
C ASN A 92 -9.61 -2.34 8.38
N GLN A 93 -9.96 -2.91 7.22
CA GLN A 93 -9.68 -2.30 5.92
C GLN A 93 -10.35 -0.94 5.78
N ARG A 94 -11.60 -0.80 6.25
CA ARG A 94 -12.34 0.46 6.19
C ARG A 94 -11.65 1.57 7.00
N GLU A 95 -11.22 1.27 8.22
CA GLU A 95 -10.52 2.24 9.08
C GLU A 95 -9.15 2.63 8.50
N LEU A 96 -8.48 1.67 7.86
CA LEU A 96 -7.22 1.92 7.17
C LEU A 96 -7.41 2.86 5.98
N ASP A 97 -8.45 2.63 5.18
CA ASP A 97 -8.80 3.50 4.05
C ASP A 97 -9.16 4.92 4.53
N GLU A 98 -9.99 5.04 5.57
CA GLU A 98 -10.33 6.33 6.19
C GLU A 98 -9.09 7.07 6.72
N LEU A 99 -8.09 6.35 7.26
CA LEU A 99 -6.82 6.93 7.66
C LEU A 99 -6.05 7.52 6.46
N PHE A 100 -5.95 6.78 5.36
CA PHE A 100 -5.26 7.27 4.17
C PHE A 100 -5.98 8.45 3.53
N ASP A 101 -7.31 8.45 3.46
CA ASP A 101 -8.08 9.59 2.94
C ASP A 101 -7.76 10.87 3.72
N ARG A 102 -7.70 10.79 5.06
CA ARG A 102 -7.29 11.93 5.91
C ARG A 102 -5.83 12.36 5.67
N LEU A 103 -4.92 11.41 5.43
CA LEU A 103 -3.51 11.72 5.17
C LEU A 103 -3.32 12.40 3.81
N TYR A 104 -4.05 11.97 2.78
CA TYR A 104 -3.99 12.58 1.44
C TYR A 104 -4.70 13.93 1.38
N ALA A 105 -5.78 14.14 2.14
CA ALA A 105 -6.44 15.44 2.26
C ALA A 105 -5.52 16.55 2.81
N LYS A 106 -4.42 16.20 3.50
CA LYS A 106 -3.41 17.16 4.00
C LYS A 106 -2.35 17.54 2.96
N LEU A 107 -2.35 16.91 1.79
CA LEU A 107 -1.38 17.19 0.71
C LEU A 107 -1.85 18.33 -0.22
N SER A 108 -3.15 18.62 -0.24
CA SER A 108 -3.76 19.75 -0.97
C SER A 108 -3.72 21.04 -0.17
#